data_AF-A0A0K1JYW7-F1
#
_entry.id   AF-A0A0K1JYW7-F1
#
_cell.length_a   1.000
_cell.length_b   1.000
_cell.length_c   1.000
_cell.angle_alpha   90.00
_cell.angle_beta   90.00
_cell.angle_gamma   90.00
#
_symmetry.space_group_name_H-M   'P 1'
#
loop_
_entity.id
_entity.type
_entity.pdbx_description
1 polymer ?
#
loop_
_entity_poly.entity_id
_entity_poly.type
_entity_poly.pdbx_seq_one_letter_code
_entity_poly.pdbx_strand_id
1 'polypeptide(L)'
;MPTTTIQLPQDLQARIAKVAERLGKTPQSFILEAIAEKADQEELRADFDTEADARFARILSSGETIPWADMRRYIEDRAQGKPATAPKPKKQA
;
A
#
# COMPACT_ATOMS: atom_id res chain seq x y z
N MET A 1 -26.48 -4.39 -12.62
CA MET A 1 -25.54 -4.40 -11.47
C MET A 1 -26.28 -4.86 -10.23
N PRO A 2 -25.67 -5.64 -9.33
CA PRO A 2 -26.29 -6.02 -8.07
C PRO A 2 -26.48 -4.79 -7.19
N THR A 3 -27.65 -4.68 -6.54
CA THR A 3 -27.94 -3.61 -5.59
C THR A 3 -27.74 -4.13 -4.17
N THR A 4 -26.83 -3.51 -3.43
CA THR A 4 -26.60 -3.82 -2.01
C THR A 4 -27.21 -2.71 -1.14
N THR A 5 -28.15 -3.07 -0.27
CA THR A 5 -28.76 -2.12 0.69
C THR A 5 -27.94 -2.11 1.98
N ILE A 6 -27.36 -0.97 2.32
CA ILE A 6 -26.54 -0.78 3.52
C ILE A 6 -27.29 0.16 4.47
N GLN A 7 -27.48 -0.26 5.72
CA GLN A 7 -28.05 0.60 6.77
C GLN A 7 -26.95 1.48 7.36
N LEU A 8 -27.13 2.80 7.29
CA LEU A 8 -26.19 3.77 7.82
C LEU A 8 -26.74 4.39 9.10
N PRO A 9 -25.94 4.49 10.18
CA PRO A 9 -26.32 5.29 11.34
C PRO A 9 -26.58 6.74 10.94
N GLN A 10 -27.56 7.38 11.58
CA GLN A 10 -28.01 8.74 11.24
C GLN A 10 -26.86 9.76 11.25
N ASP A 11 -25.97 9.66 12.24
CA ASP A 11 -24.81 10.54 12.36
C ASP A 11 -23.83 10.40 11.18
N LEU A 12 -23.63 9.16 10.71
CA LEU A 12 -22.76 8.89 9.57
C LEU A 12 -23.37 9.42 8.27
N GLN A 13 -24.68 9.22 8.08
CA GLN A 13 -25.40 9.76 6.93
C GLN A 13 -25.29 11.29 6.86
N ALA A 14 -25.47 11.99 7.99
CA ALA A 14 -25.34 13.45 8.05
C ALA A 14 -23.91 13.93 7.74
N ARG A 15 -22.89 13.21 8.21
CA ARG A 15 -21.48 13.51 7.88
C ARG A 15 -21.18 13.31 6.40
N ILE A 16 -21.65 12.22 5.80
CA ILE A 16 -21.46 11.93 4.38
C ILE A 16 -22.13 13.02 3.53
N ALA A 17 -23.36 13.43 3.85
CA ALA A 17 -24.05 14.48 3.12
C ALA A 17 -23.24 15.80 3.09
N LYS A 18 -22.74 16.24 4.24
CA LYS A 18 -21.91 17.45 4.35
C LYS A 18 -20.60 17.35 3.56
N VAL A 19 -19.93 16.20 3.61
CA VAL A 19 -18.67 15.99 2.88
C VAL A 19 -18.92 15.94 1.38
N ALA A 20 -19.95 15.23 0.94
CA ALA A 20 -20.33 15.12 -0.46
C ALA A 20 -20.70 16.49 -1.05
N GLU A 21 -21.51 17.29 -0.33
CA GLU A 21 -21.86 18.66 -0.73
C GLU A 21 -20.60 19.54 -0.91
N ARG A 22 -19.67 19.51 0.06
CA ARG A 22 -18.41 20.26 -0.02
C ARG A 22 -17.55 19.84 -1.22
N LEU A 23 -17.62 18.58 -1.64
CA LEU A 23 -16.88 18.04 -2.77
C LEU A 23 -17.66 18.15 -4.11
N GLY A 24 -18.87 18.70 -4.10
CA GLY A 24 -19.74 18.76 -5.28
C GLY A 24 -20.20 17.39 -5.79
N LYS A 25 -20.22 16.37 -4.91
CA LYS A 25 -20.59 14.99 -5.23
C LYS A 25 -21.93 14.61 -4.60
N THR A 26 -22.57 13.57 -5.13
CA THR A 26 -23.73 12.96 -4.45
C THR A 26 -23.26 12.07 -3.30
N PRO A 27 -24.05 11.94 -2.21
CA PRO A 27 -23.74 11.01 -1.12
C PRO A 27 -23.48 9.58 -1.59
N GLN A 28 -24.27 9.10 -2.57
CA GLN A 28 -24.11 7.77 -3.15
C GLN A 28 -22.78 7.60 -3.90
N SER A 29 -22.39 8.58 -4.73
CA SER A 29 -21.09 8.55 -5.43
C SER A 29 -19.93 8.54 -4.44
N PHE A 30 -20.02 9.37 -3.39
CA PHE A 30 -19.01 9.42 -2.35
C PHE A 30 -18.86 8.08 -1.61
N ILE A 31 -19.97 7.41 -1.28
CA ILE A 31 -19.93 6.09 -0.63
C ILE A 31 -19.30 5.04 -1.55
N LEU A 32 -19.64 5.03 -2.84
CA LEU A 32 -19.08 4.09 -3.80
C LEU A 32 -17.57 4.27 -3.94
N GLU A 33 -17.11 5.51 -4.09
CA GLU A 33 -15.68 5.82 -4.15
C GLU A 33 -14.95 5.39 -2.89
N ALA A 34 -15.52 5.65 -1.70
CA ALA A 34 -14.91 5.26 -0.43
C ALA A 34 -14.79 3.73 -0.28
N ILE A 35 -15.78 2.97 -0.77
CA ILE A 35 -15.74 1.50 -0.75
C ILE A 35 -14.69 0.99 -1.73
N ALA A 36 -14.63 1.57 -2.94
CA ALA A 36 -13.62 1.21 -3.94
C ALA A 36 -12.21 1.48 -3.41
N GLU A 37 -11.96 2.68 -2.88
CA GLU A 37 -10.68 3.04 -2.28
C GLU A 37 -10.29 2.08 -1.14
N LYS A 38 -11.26 1.70 -0.30
CA LYS A 38 -11.00 0.75 0.80
C LYS A 38 -10.67 -0.65 0.28
N ALA A 39 -11.35 -1.11 -0.76
CA ALA A 39 -11.06 -2.40 -1.38
C ALA A 39 -9.64 -2.41 -1.99
N ASP A 40 -9.32 -1.40 -2.80
CA ASP A 40 -8.00 -1.25 -3.41
C ASP A 40 -6.88 -1.21 -2.35
N GLN A 41 -7.11 -0.49 -1.24
CA GLN A 41 -6.14 -0.43 -0.13
C GLN A 41 -5.91 -1.79 0.55
N GLU A 42 -6.97 -2.57 0.78
CA GLU A 42 -6.82 -3.91 1.38
C GLU A 42 -6.17 -4.89 0.42
N GLU A 43 -6.44 -4.80 -0.89
CA GLU A 43 -5.76 -5.60 -1.92
C GLU A 43 -4.26 -5.28 -1.96
N LEU A 44 -3.89 -3.99 -2.03
CA LEU A 44 -2.49 -3.56 -2.00
C LEU A 44 -1.77 -4.02 -0.73
N ARG A 45 -2.48 -4.01 0.41
CA ARG A 45 -1.93 -4.49 1.68
C ARG A 45 -1.70 -5.99 1.67
N ALA A 46 -2.67 -6.77 1.18
CA ALA A 46 -2.55 -8.21 1.07
C ALA A 46 -1.40 -8.62 0.13
N ASP A 47 -1.23 -7.92 -0.99
CA ASP A 47 -0.12 -8.12 -1.92
C ASP A 47 1.23 -7.79 -1.26
N PHE A 48 1.30 -6.68 -0.52
CA PHE A 48 2.50 -6.30 0.22
C PHE A 48 2.89 -7.35 1.28
N ASP A 49 1.92 -7.82 2.06
CA ASP A 49 2.14 -8.82 3.10
C ASP A 49 2.59 -10.16 2.48
N THR A 50 1.96 -10.56 1.37
CA THR A 50 2.34 -11.78 0.64
C THR A 50 3.78 -11.72 0.11
N GLU A 51 4.18 -10.60 -0.49
CA GLU A 51 5.55 -10.40 -0.97
C GLU A 51 6.55 -10.33 0.19
N ALA A 52 6.18 -9.71 1.32
CA ALA A 52 7.01 -9.65 2.50
C ALA A 52 7.28 -11.05 3.08
N ASP A 53 6.24 -11.87 3.21
CA ASP A 53 6.34 -13.25 3.68
C ASP A 53 7.19 -14.11 2.74
N ALA A 54 7.00 -13.99 1.43
CA ALA A 54 7.81 -14.68 0.44
C ALA A 54 9.29 -14.31 0.53
N ARG A 55 9.59 -13.01 0.68
CA ARG A 55 10.97 -12.52 0.88
C ARG A 55 11.56 -13.02 2.20
N PHE A 56 10.78 -13.02 3.26
CA PHE A 56 11.22 -13.48 4.57
C PHE A 56 11.54 -14.98 4.55
N ALA A 57 10.68 -15.80 3.95
CA ALA A 57 10.93 -17.23 3.74
C ALA A 57 12.24 -17.48 2.95
N ARG A 58 12.52 -16.66 1.93
CA ARG A 58 13.80 -16.74 1.19
C ARG A 58 15.00 -16.36 2.04
N ILE A 59 14.89 -15.35 2.89
CA ILE A 59 15.96 -14.97 3.82
C ILE A 59 16.22 -16.10 4.80
N LEU A 60 15.17 -16.70 5.37
CA LEU A 60 15.29 -17.83 6.29
C LEU A 60 15.97 -19.05 5.63
N SER A 61 15.65 -19.35 4.37
CA SER A 61 16.22 -20.52 3.68
C SER A 61 17.65 -20.29 3.15
N SER A 62 17.95 -19.10 2.65
CA SER A 62 19.26 -18.79 2.05
C SER A 62 20.27 -18.26 3.07
N GLY A 63 19.82 -17.59 4.13
CA GLY A 63 20.64 -16.78 5.02
C GLY A 63 21.23 -15.55 4.34
N GLU A 64 20.85 -15.25 3.10
CA GLU A 64 21.40 -14.16 2.31
C GLU A 64 20.59 -12.88 2.51
N THR A 65 21.28 -11.81 2.88
CA THR A 65 20.68 -10.47 3.00
C THR A 65 21.60 -9.44 2.36
N ILE A 66 21.07 -8.23 2.16
CA ILE A 66 21.86 -7.09 1.71
C ILE A 66 22.13 -6.22 2.96
N PRO A 67 23.39 -5.94 3.30
CA PRO A 67 23.71 -4.99 4.37
C PRO A 67 23.07 -3.63 4.09
N TRP A 68 22.40 -3.05 5.09
CA TRP A 68 21.69 -1.77 4.93
C TRP A 68 22.59 -0.64 4.43
N ALA A 69 23.85 -0.59 4.90
CA ALA A 69 24.81 0.43 4.49
C ALA A 69 25.08 0.40 2.96
N ASP A 70 25.15 -0.79 2.37
CA ASP A 70 25.37 -0.96 0.94
C ASP A 70 24.13 -0.55 0.12
N MET A 71 22.93 -0.94 0.59
CA MET A 71 21.68 -0.55 -0.06
C MET A 71 21.45 0.96 0.02
N ARG A 72 21.73 1.57 1.17
CA ARG A 72 21.62 3.00 1.38
C ARG A 72 22.52 3.78 0.43
N ARG A 73 23.80 3.41 0.35
CA ARG A 73 24.76 4.03 -0.58
C ARG A 73 24.26 3.94 -2.03
N TYR A 74 23.77 2.77 -2.44
CA TYR A 74 23.21 2.57 -3.77
C TYR A 74 22.01 3.51 -4.06
N ILE A 75 21.08 3.65 -3.10
CA ILE A 75 19.93 4.54 -3.25
C ILE A 75 20.37 6.01 -3.31
N GLU A 76 21.29 6.42 -2.45
CA GLU A 76 21.81 7.80 -2.40
C GLU A 76 22.54 8.17 -3.70
N ASP A 77 23.39 7.29 -4.23
CA ASP A 77 24.08 7.51 -5.51
C ASP A 77 23.09 7.58 -6.69
N ARG A 78 22.07 6.71 -6.71
CA ARG A 78 21.01 6.77 -7.73
C ARG A 78 20.18 8.05 -7.65
N ALA A 79 19.85 8.51 -6.45
CA ALA A 79 19.12 9.76 -6.25
C ALA A 79 19.91 10.98 -6.76
N GLN A 80 21.24 10.91 -6.75
CA GLN A 80 22.14 11.93 -7.29
C GLN A 80 22.43 11.77 -8.79
N GLY A 81 21.81 10.80 -9.47
CA GLY A 81 22.05 10.52 -10.90
C GLY A 81 23.42 9.91 -11.20
N LYS A 82 24.14 9.43 -10.18
CA LYS A 82 25.44 8.78 -10.36
C LYS A 82 25.25 7.34 -10.84
N PRO A 83 26.19 6.79 -11.62
CA PRO A 83 26.22 5.36 -11.90
C PRO A 83 26.40 4.59 -10.58
N ALA A 84 25.43 3.75 -10.23
CA ALA A 84 25.45 2.96 -9.00
C ALA A 84 25.17 1.48 -9.32
N THR A 85 25.97 0.57 -8.79
CA THR A 85 25.74 -0.88 -8.92
C THR A 85 24.87 -1.37 -7.77
N ALA A 86 23.79 -2.07 -8.10
CA ALA A 86 22.93 -2.66 -7.09
C ALA A 86 23.70 -3.68 -6.23
N PRO A 87 23.63 -3.59 -4.89
CA PRO A 87 24.29 -4.55 -4.02
C PRO A 87 23.63 -5.94 -4.16
N LYS A 88 24.46 -6.99 -4.11
CA LYS A 88 23.99 -8.38 -4.21
C LYS A 88 23.75 -8.96 -2.81
N PRO A 89 22.71 -9.79 -2.62
CA PRO A 89 22.55 -10.57 -1.40
C PRO A 89 23.78 -11.42 -1.11
N LYS A 90 24.16 -11.51 0.16
CA LYS A 90 25.27 -12.35 0.63
C LYS A 90 24.91 -12.94 1.99
N LYS A 91 25.43 -14.13 2.31
CA LYS A 91 25.34 -14.68 3.66
C LYS A 91 26.05 -13.75 4.64
N GLN A 92 25.38 -13.36 5.71
CA GLN A 92 26.05 -12.70 6.82
C GLN A 92 26.80 -13.79 7.61
N ALA A 93 28.11 -13.58 7.81
CA ALA A 93 28.97 -14.46 8.60
C ALA A 93 28.76 -14.23 10.10
#